data_AF-A0A7V9RY76-F1
#
_entry.id   AF-A0A7V9RY76-F1
#
_cell.length_a   1.000
_cell.length_b   1.000
_cell.length_c   1.000
_cell.angle_alpha   90.00
_cell.angle_beta   90.00
_cell.angle_gamma   90.00
#
_symmetry.space_group_name_H-M   'P 1'
#
loop_
_entity.id
_entity.type
_entity.pdbx_description
1 polymer ?
#
loop_
_entity_poly.entity_id
_entity_poly.type
_entity_poly.pdbx_seq_one_letter_code
_entity_poly.pdbx_strand_id
1 'polypeptide(L)'
;MGHLETEVAERDHHEDRIRSAWQQLGQRYRTVLELRIAGETLEQVGASLGVTRERVRQVQLRAESAFLEAVEAQLPELGEELLATVGAEAAVPDHTLQETFRTTSTTASIALLRGLGIVRPRTWAGDLEGWWTRRQNALDVQLRNLAAQAPFSAAKLHERAKSVGLPEDLPFQELFTCRQSPLMPGPAAGWVRRSTKGTDAAFLWLANENHPRSSDKIAEAAGWPSKRSLHEALRRDGRFAQLRPMGTWVLSEWETFGDRRQYSSAFEALVEVLRERGPLTFDQLAEETIGRYPVSRSWINECLSSKRVGRTEEGMYDLVERGALASEDREPRKPDNIVESPSGQMIAVRLRVGSELLRGSSITVSKWLTWRLGLRQVPSEKHFALRELAGDVVLRRTTGTLAVSSLRAAAQSLGLKSGCQIVVVLRPEHDTADIRHGCIVAQCPSGQR
;
A
#
# COMPACT_ATOMS: atom_id res chain seq x y z
N MET A 1 -34.09 27.82 -38.54
CA MET A 1 -33.20 28.80 -39.20
C MET A 1 -33.26 30.18 -38.57
N GLY A 2 -34.44 30.75 -38.23
CA GLY A 2 -34.52 32.08 -37.62
C GLY A 2 -33.89 32.26 -36.21
N HIS A 3 -33.92 31.26 -35.32
CA HIS A 3 -33.31 31.38 -33.98
C HIS A 3 -31.77 31.45 -33.98
N LEU A 4 -31.11 30.78 -34.94
CA LEU A 4 -29.65 30.81 -35.07
C LEU A 4 -29.14 32.15 -35.63
N GLU A 5 -29.93 32.84 -36.45
CA GLU A 5 -29.56 34.15 -37.01
C GLU A 5 -29.70 35.28 -35.96
N THR A 6 -30.63 35.16 -35.01
CA THR A 6 -30.80 36.17 -33.94
C THR A 6 -29.70 36.07 -32.87
N GLU A 7 -29.28 34.86 -32.50
CA GLU A 7 -28.18 34.65 -31.54
C GLU A 7 -26.80 35.06 -32.09
N VAL A 8 -26.58 34.93 -33.40
CA VAL A 8 -25.34 35.38 -34.06
C VAL A 8 -25.27 36.91 -34.14
N ALA A 9 -26.39 37.59 -34.47
CA ALA A 9 -26.43 39.05 -34.56
C ALA A 9 -26.25 39.75 -33.20
N GLU A 10 -26.75 39.16 -32.11
CA GLU A 10 -26.52 39.69 -30.76
C GLU A 10 -25.12 39.35 -30.22
N ARG A 11 -24.46 38.29 -30.70
CA ARG A 11 -23.06 37.96 -30.35
C ARG A 11 -22.08 39.04 -30.82
N ASP A 12 -22.23 39.50 -32.05
CA ASP A 12 -21.39 40.55 -32.62
C ASP A 12 -21.50 41.88 -31.84
N HIS A 13 -22.65 42.13 -31.18
CA HIS A 13 -22.92 43.39 -30.50
C HIS A 13 -22.16 43.57 -29.16
N HIS A 14 -21.97 42.51 -28.37
CA HIS A 14 -21.25 42.59 -27.08
C HIS A 14 -19.75 42.74 -27.29
N GLU A 15 -19.17 41.95 -28.19
CA GLU A 15 -17.75 42.01 -28.49
C GLU A 15 -17.36 43.39 -29.05
N ASP A 16 -18.16 43.94 -29.95
CA ASP A 16 -17.92 45.27 -30.52
C ASP A 16 -18.02 46.38 -29.47
N ARG A 17 -18.94 46.26 -28.50
CA ARG A 17 -19.06 47.21 -27.38
C ARG A 17 -17.87 47.14 -26.42
N ILE A 18 -17.43 45.94 -26.05
CA ILE A 18 -16.22 45.75 -25.22
C ILE A 18 -14.99 46.29 -25.94
N ARG A 19 -14.86 46.02 -27.24
CA ARG A 19 -13.78 46.53 -28.09
C ARG A 19 -13.85 48.06 -28.20
N SER A 20 -15.04 48.63 -28.35
CA SER A 20 -15.26 50.08 -28.36
C SER A 20 -14.82 50.72 -27.04
N ALA A 21 -15.25 50.18 -25.90
CA ALA A 21 -14.80 50.62 -24.57
C ALA A 21 -13.27 50.55 -24.42
N TRP A 22 -12.65 49.48 -24.96
CA TRP A 22 -11.19 49.35 -24.96
C TRP A 22 -10.51 50.45 -25.78
N GLN A 23 -11.02 50.76 -26.97
CA GLN A 23 -10.45 51.80 -27.84
C GLN A 23 -10.60 53.22 -27.27
N GLN A 24 -11.58 53.46 -26.39
CA GLN A 24 -11.74 54.73 -25.68
C GLN A 24 -10.63 54.98 -24.64
N LEU A 25 -9.92 53.93 -24.20
CA LEU A 25 -8.77 54.08 -23.32
C LEU A 25 -7.61 54.76 -24.05
N GLY A 26 -7.02 55.75 -23.37
CA GLY A 26 -5.80 56.40 -23.84
C GLY A 26 -4.68 55.38 -24.10
N GLN A 27 -3.85 55.63 -25.11
CA GLN A 27 -2.80 54.69 -25.57
C GLN A 27 -1.93 54.17 -24.42
N ARG A 28 -1.55 55.05 -23.50
CA ARG A 28 -0.74 54.69 -22.32
C ARG A 28 -1.41 53.65 -21.42
N TYR A 29 -2.73 53.71 -21.28
CA TYR A 29 -3.49 52.76 -20.45
C TYR A 29 -3.52 51.39 -21.11
N ARG A 30 -3.84 51.35 -22.40
CA ARG A 30 -3.83 50.11 -23.19
C ARG A 30 -2.47 49.43 -23.19
N THR A 31 -1.39 50.17 -23.44
CA THR A 31 -0.03 49.60 -23.43
C THR A 31 0.33 48.97 -22.08
N VAL A 32 0.01 49.63 -20.95
CA VAL A 32 0.27 49.05 -19.63
C VAL A 32 -0.54 47.77 -19.41
N LEU A 33 -1.82 47.77 -19.78
CA LEU A 33 -2.68 46.60 -19.62
C LEU A 33 -2.24 45.44 -20.54
N GLU A 34 -1.87 45.71 -21.80
CA GLU A 34 -1.35 44.72 -22.76
C GLU A 34 -0.10 44.02 -22.23
N LEU A 35 0.89 44.78 -21.75
CA LEU A 35 2.13 44.21 -21.20
C LEU A 35 1.84 43.38 -19.93
N ARG A 36 0.93 43.85 -19.07
CA ARG A 36 0.51 43.10 -17.88
C ARG A 36 -0.24 41.81 -18.26
N ILE A 37 -1.05 41.84 -19.31
CA ILE A 37 -1.75 40.67 -19.86
C ILE A 37 -0.76 39.64 -20.39
N ALA A 38 0.27 40.10 -21.11
CA ALA A 38 1.38 39.27 -21.59
C ALA A 38 2.27 38.68 -20.47
N GLY A 39 2.02 39.03 -19.20
CA GLY A 39 2.70 38.45 -18.04
C GLY A 39 3.88 39.25 -17.51
N GLU A 40 4.18 40.42 -18.08
CA GLU A 40 5.29 41.25 -17.60
C GLU A 40 4.99 41.81 -16.21
N THR A 41 5.97 41.74 -15.31
CA THR A 41 5.88 42.33 -13.96
C THR A 41 5.84 43.86 -14.02
N LEU A 42 5.32 44.50 -12.96
CA LEU A 42 5.30 45.97 -12.84
C LEU A 42 6.69 46.62 -13.00
N GLU A 43 7.74 45.90 -12.64
CA GLU A 43 9.12 46.35 -12.76
C GLU A 43 9.62 46.28 -14.21
N GLN A 44 9.33 45.19 -14.93
CA GLN A 44 9.65 45.04 -16.35
C GLN A 44 8.92 46.09 -17.20
N VAL A 45 7.63 46.30 -16.93
CA VAL A 45 6.83 47.35 -17.60
C VAL A 45 7.38 48.75 -17.27
N GLY A 46 7.88 48.96 -16.04
CA GLY A 46 8.49 50.22 -15.65
C GLY A 46 9.77 50.49 -16.43
N ALA A 47 10.63 49.48 -16.54
CA ALA A 47 11.87 49.54 -17.31
C ALA A 47 11.60 49.80 -18.81
N SER A 48 10.64 49.10 -19.41
CA SER A 48 10.32 49.27 -20.84
C SER A 48 9.73 50.65 -21.18
N LEU A 49 8.97 51.25 -20.24
CA LEU A 49 8.33 52.55 -20.42
C LEU A 49 9.13 53.72 -19.81
N GLY A 50 10.29 53.47 -19.22
CA GLY A 50 11.11 54.51 -18.58
C GLY A 50 10.47 55.17 -17.35
N VAL A 51 9.65 54.42 -16.59
CA VAL A 51 8.94 54.90 -15.41
C VAL A 51 9.13 53.98 -14.21
N THR A 52 8.85 54.48 -13.01
CA THR A 52 8.97 53.67 -11.78
C THR A 52 7.90 52.59 -11.70
N ARG A 53 8.20 51.48 -11.00
CA ARG A 53 7.24 50.41 -10.67
C ARG A 53 5.93 50.95 -10.07
N GLU A 54 6.03 51.90 -9.14
CA GLU A 54 4.87 52.50 -8.50
C GLU A 54 4.04 53.33 -9.49
N ARG A 55 4.69 54.03 -10.43
CA ARG A 55 3.98 54.75 -11.48
C ARG A 55 3.22 53.80 -12.39
N VAL A 56 3.79 52.63 -12.74
CA VAL A 56 3.06 51.61 -13.51
C VAL A 56 1.84 51.12 -12.74
N ARG A 57 1.98 50.81 -11.44
CA ARG A 57 0.85 50.38 -10.60
C ARG A 57 -0.29 51.39 -10.61
N GLN A 58 0.02 52.68 -10.43
CA GLN A 58 -0.98 53.76 -10.46
C GLN A 58 -1.68 53.85 -11.82
N VAL A 59 -0.93 53.71 -12.91
CA VAL A 59 -1.49 53.73 -14.27
C VAL A 59 -2.38 52.51 -14.49
N GLN A 60 -1.96 51.31 -14.06
CA GLN A 60 -2.75 50.09 -14.17
C GLN A 60 -4.09 50.23 -13.43
N LEU A 61 -4.09 50.66 -12.17
CA LEU A 61 -5.32 50.81 -11.38
C LEU A 61 -6.29 51.82 -12.01
N ARG A 62 -5.78 52.95 -12.53
CA ARG A 62 -6.61 53.95 -13.23
C ARG A 62 -7.15 53.41 -14.55
N ALA A 63 -6.34 52.66 -15.29
CA ALA A 63 -6.73 52.05 -16.55
C ALA A 63 -7.83 51.00 -16.33
N GLU A 64 -7.70 50.15 -15.31
CA GLU A 64 -8.71 49.15 -14.95
C GLU A 64 -10.03 49.82 -14.55
N SER A 65 -10.00 50.83 -13.66
CA SER A 65 -11.22 51.57 -13.26
C SER A 65 -11.91 52.23 -14.46
N ALA A 66 -11.15 52.98 -15.27
CA ALA A 66 -11.70 53.67 -16.43
C ALA A 66 -12.28 52.68 -17.47
N PHE A 67 -11.66 51.52 -17.62
CA PHE A 67 -12.15 50.49 -18.54
C PHE A 67 -13.45 49.86 -18.05
N LEU A 68 -13.52 49.52 -16.76
CA LEU A 68 -14.75 48.96 -16.17
C LEU A 68 -15.91 49.96 -16.24
N GLU A 69 -15.67 51.23 -15.93
CA GLU A 69 -16.68 52.30 -16.07
C GLU A 69 -17.17 52.44 -17.52
N ALA A 70 -16.27 52.39 -18.50
CA ALA A 70 -16.62 52.46 -19.91
C ALA A 70 -17.41 51.23 -20.41
N VAL A 71 -17.12 50.04 -19.86
CA VAL A 71 -17.88 48.82 -20.15
C VAL A 71 -19.26 48.90 -19.51
N GLU A 72 -19.37 49.26 -18.23
CA GLU A 72 -20.65 49.36 -17.51
C GLU A 72 -21.61 50.36 -18.16
N ALA A 73 -21.09 51.49 -18.68
CA ALA A 73 -21.90 52.47 -19.40
C ALA A 73 -22.49 51.93 -20.71
N GLN A 74 -21.86 50.93 -21.35
CA GLN A 74 -22.30 50.36 -22.62
C GLN A 74 -23.06 49.05 -22.46
N LEU A 75 -22.70 48.26 -21.44
CA LEU A 75 -23.25 46.95 -21.11
C LEU A 75 -23.50 46.90 -19.60
N PRO A 76 -24.60 47.52 -19.14
CA PRO A 76 -25.01 47.43 -17.74
C PRO A 76 -25.18 45.97 -17.33
N GLU A 77 -24.91 45.64 -16.06
CA GLU A 77 -25.11 44.30 -15.47
C GLU A 77 -24.13 43.21 -15.94
N LEU A 78 -23.40 43.39 -17.04
CA LEU A 78 -22.43 42.39 -17.53
C LEU A 78 -21.39 42.01 -16.44
N GLY A 79 -20.92 43.00 -15.67
CA GLY A 79 -20.00 42.74 -14.57
C GLY A 79 -20.59 41.83 -13.51
N GLU A 80 -21.86 42.03 -13.14
CA GLU A 80 -22.56 41.21 -12.16
C GLU A 80 -22.80 39.80 -12.68
N GLU A 81 -23.21 39.65 -13.95
CA GLU A 81 -23.37 38.36 -14.62
C GLU A 81 -22.05 37.56 -14.62
N LEU A 82 -20.93 38.20 -14.99
CA LEU A 82 -19.61 37.56 -14.99
C LEU A 82 -19.21 37.09 -13.58
N LEU A 83 -19.46 37.93 -12.58
CA LEU A 83 -19.15 37.61 -11.19
C LEU A 83 -20.06 36.50 -10.64
N ALA A 84 -21.32 36.43 -11.09
CA ALA A 84 -22.26 35.36 -10.74
C ALA A 84 -21.81 34.03 -11.36
N THR A 85 -21.47 34.01 -12.65
CA THR A 85 -21.00 32.80 -13.36
C THR A 85 -19.73 32.22 -12.73
N VAL A 86 -18.72 33.06 -12.43
CA VAL A 86 -17.47 32.57 -11.83
C VAL A 86 -17.58 32.34 -10.32
N GLY A 87 -18.47 33.05 -9.64
CA GLY A 87 -18.58 33.05 -8.17
C GLY A 87 -18.99 31.71 -7.57
N ALA A 88 -19.76 30.91 -8.30
CA ALA A 88 -20.26 29.61 -7.83
C ALA A 88 -19.20 28.50 -7.84
N GLU A 89 -18.24 28.56 -8.75
CA GLU A 89 -17.33 27.45 -9.02
C GLU A 89 -15.90 27.70 -8.52
N ALA A 90 -15.09 26.65 -8.51
CA ALA A 90 -13.65 26.77 -8.20
C ALA A 90 -12.84 27.25 -9.41
N ALA A 91 -13.24 26.84 -10.60
CA ALA A 91 -12.69 27.27 -11.88
C ALA A 91 -13.74 27.10 -12.98
N VAL A 92 -13.84 28.08 -13.88
CA VAL A 92 -14.75 28.07 -15.03
C VAL A 92 -13.90 28.11 -16.31
N PRO A 93 -14.19 27.29 -17.34
CA PRO A 93 -13.38 27.27 -18.55
C PRO A 93 -13.69 28.49 -19.45
N ASP A 94 -12.71 28.88 -20.29
CA ASP A 94 -12.80 30.04 -21.18
C ASP A 94 -14.06 29.99 -22.04
N HIS A 95 -14.44 28.82 -22.55
CA HIS A 95 -15.59 28.67 -23.44
C HIS A 95 -16.93 28.98 -22.75
N THR A 96 -17.11 28.60 -21.47
CA THR A 96 -18.32 28.94 -20.70
C THR A 96 -18.46 30.44 -20.53
N LEU A 97 -17.34 31.13 -20.28
CA LEU A 97 -17.38 32.59 -20.23
C LEU A 97 -17.65 33.15 -21.63
N GLN A 98 -16.99 32.65 -22.68
CA GLN A 98 -17.24 33.06 -24.08
C GLN A 98 -18.71 32.90 -24.51
N GLU A 99 -19.39 31.86 -24.03
CA GLU A 99 -20.82 31.69 -24.23
C GLU A 99 -21.64 32.71 -23.46
N THR A 100 -21.29 32.95 -22.18
CA THR A 100 -21.96 33.92 -21.30
C THR A 100 -21.85 35.34 -21.87
N PHE A 101 -20.63 35.78 -22.22
CA PHE A 101 -20.36 37.14 -22.68
C PHE A 101 -20.42 37.30 -24.19
N ARG A 102 -20.60 36.20 -24.93
CA ARG A 102 -20.77 36.19 -26.40
C ARG A 102 -19.60 36.81 -27.19
N THR A 103 -18.38 36.75 -26.65
CA THR A 103 -17.16 37.29 -27.29
C THR A 103 -16.16 36.19 -27.55
N THR A 104 -15.25 36.43 -28.48
CA THR A 104 -14.01 35.67 -28.60
C THR A 104 -12.98 36.15 -27.57
N SER A 105 -12.01 35.31 -27.22
CA SER A 105 -10.92 35.69 -26.31
C SER A 105 -10.03 36.76 -26.92
N THR A 106 -10.31 38.03 -26.60
CA THR A 106 -9.49 39.19 -26.98
C THR A 106 -8.73 39.75 -25.78
N THR A 107 -7.71 40.59 -26.04
CA THR A 107 -7.01 41.35 -24.99
C THR A 107 -7.98 42.17 -24.12
N ALA A 108 -9.02 42.74 -24.74
CA ALA A 108 -10.03 43.53 -24.03
C ALA A 108 -10.86 42.64 -23.07
N SER A 109 -11.27 41.44 -23.51
CA SER A 109 -11.99 40.49 -22.66
C SER A 109 -11.14 40.03 -21.47
N ILE A 110 -9.85 39.74 -21.70
CA ILE A 110 -8.90 39.40 -20.63
C ILE A 110 -8.72 40.56 -19.64
N ALA A 111 -8.62 41.80 -20.14
CA ALA A 111 -8.52 42.99 -19.31
C ALA A 111 -9.77 43.18 -18.44
N LEU A 112 -10.95 42.93 -19.00
CA LEU A 112 -12.24 43.05 -18.30
C LEU A 112 -12.30 42.04 -17.15
N LEU A 113 -12.02 40.77 -17.43
CA LEU A 113 -12.00 39.71 -16.42
C LEU A 113 -11.01 40.06 -15.28
N ARG A 114 -9.79 40.47 -15.60
CA ARG A 114 -8.80 40.88 -14.60
C ARG A 114 -9.25 42.09 -13.79
N GLY A 115 -9.86 43.09 -14.42
CA GLY A 115 -10.42 44.27 -13.75
C GLY A 115 -11.49 43.89 -12.73
N LEU A 116 -12.32 42.89 -13.04
CA LEU A 116 -13.32 42.33 -12.11
C LEU A 116 -12.71 41.41 -11.03
N GLY A 117 -11.38 41.28 -10.97
CA GLY A 117 -10.69 40.37 -10.05
C GLY A 117 -10.81 38.90 -10.42
N ILE A 118 -11.23 38.59 -11.65
CA ILE A 118 -11.27 37.23 -12.21
C ILE A 118 -9.90 36.94 -12.80
N VAL A 119 -9.24 35.90 -12.28
CA VAL A 119 -7.84 35.56 -12.59
C VAL A 119 -7.72 34.10 -13.02
N ARG A 120 -6.56 33.72 -13.56
CA ARG A 120 -6.26 32.31 -13.83
C ARG A 120 -6.15 31.54 -12.50
N PRO A 121 -6.77 30.36 -12.35
CA PRO A 121 -6.61 29.54 -11.15
C PRO A 121 -5.17 29.02 -11.10
N ARG A 122 -4.60 29.02 -9.90
CA ARG A 122 -3.26 28.51 -9.65
C ARG A 122 -3.35 27.10 -9.10
N THR A 123 -2.55 26.21 -9.65
CA THR A 123 -2.40 24.81 -9.21
C THR A 123 -0.93 24.54 -8.87
N TRP A 124 -0.62 23.33 -8.41
CA TRP A 124 0.76 22.87 -8.30
C TRP A 124 1.55 22.90 -9.62
N ALA A 125 0.89 22.91 -10.77
CA ALA A 125 1.52 22.99 -12.09
C ALA A 125 1.74 24.43 -12.59
N GLY A 126 1.31 25.44 -11.81
CA GLY A 126 1.30 26.84 -12.21
C GLY A 126 -0.11 27.36 -12.49
N ASP A 127 -0.19 28.48 -13.20
CA ASP A 127 -1.46 29.06 -13.63
C ASP A 127 -2.06 28.21 -14.75
N LEU A 128 -3.35 27.88 -14.65
CA LEU A 128 -4.04 27.05 -15.63
C LEU A 128 -4.63 27.92 -16.73
N GLU A 129 -4.02 27.86 -17.92
CA GLU A 129 -4.51 28.54 -19.13
C GLU A 129 -5.85 27.95 -19.59
N GLY A 130 -6.72 28.79 -20.15
CA GLY A 130 -8.06 28.37 -20.57
C GLY A 130 -9.09 28.27 -19.43
N TRP A 131 -8.72 28.67 -18.20
CA TRP A 131 -9.59 28.64 -17.03
C TRP A 131 -9.55 29.94 -16.23
N TRP A 132 -10.63 30.23 -15.50
CA TRP A 132 -10.80 31.46 -14.71
C TRP A 132 -11.41 31.18 -13.35
N THR A 133 -11.08 32.02 -12.36
CA THR A 133 -11.62 31.94 -11.02
C THR A 133 -11.57 33.30 -10.32
N ARG A 134 -12.42 33.52 -9.33
CA ARG A 134 -12.27 34.62 -8.36
C ARG A 134 -11.36 34.26 -7.19
N ARG A 135 -11.19 32.97 -6.92
CA ARG A 135 -10.43 32.44 -5.78
C ARG A 135 -9.23 31.68 -6.31
N GLN A 136 -8.11 32.37 -6.49
CA GLN A 136 -6.92 31.84 -7.17
C GLN A 136 -6.48 30.44 -6.68
N ASN A 137 -6.62 30.13 -5.39
CA ASN A 137 -6.21 28.85 -4.80
C ASN A 137 -7.34 27.81 -4.61
N ALA A 138 -8.60 28.14 -4.95
CA ALA A 138 -9.73 27.24 -4.70
C ALA A 138 -9.60 25.91 -5.46
N LEU A 139 -9.15 25.97 -6.72
CA LEU A 139 -8.91 24.78 -7.54
C LEU A 139 -7.80 23.90 -6.95
N ASP A 140 -6.67 24.47 -6.52
CA ASP A 140 -5.59 23.69 -5.88
C ASP A 140 -6.07 22.95 -4.63
N VAL A 141 -6.89 23.59 -3.80
CA VAL A 141 -7.47 22.95 -2.60
C VAL A 141 -8.33 21.74 -2.99
N GLN A 142 -9.22 21.88 -3.97
CA GLN A 142 -10.05 20.76 -4.44
C GLN A 142 -9.22 19.63 -5.07
N LEU A 143 -8.22 19.97 -5.89
CA LEU A 143 -7.29 19.00 -6.48
C LEU A 143 -6.51 18.24 -5.40
N ARG A 144 -6.08 18.91 -4.32
CA ARG A 144 -5.44 18.26 -3.16
C ARG A 144 -6.41 17.36 -2.40
N ASN A 145 -7.66 17.77 -2.24
CA ASN A 145 -8.69 16.95 -1.62
C ASN A 145 -8.96 15.67 -2.42
N LEU A 146 -9.00 15.75 -3.75
CA LEU A 146 -9.06 14.58 -4.63
C LEU A 146 -7.81 13.69 -4.45
N ALA A 147 -6.62 14.29 -4.44
CA ALA A 147 -5.38 13.55 -4.24
C ALA A 147 -5.30 12.84 -2.87
N ALA A 148 -5.91 13.40 -1.83
CA ALA A 148 -5.98 12.80 -0.51
C ALA A 148 -6.81 11.50 -0.48
N GLN A 149 -7.73 11.33 -1.44
CA GLN A 149 -8.55 10.12 -1.55
C GLN A 149 -7.84 8.94 -2.22
N ALA A 150 -6.64 9.14 -2.79
CA ALA A 150 -5.86 8.04 -3.33
C ALA A 150 -5.45 7.04 -2.23
N PRO A 151 -5.31 5.75 -2.57
CA PRO A 151 -5.34 5.19 -3.92
C PRO A 151 -6.74 4.93 -4.48
N PHE A 152 -6.89 5.06 -5.80
CA PHE A 152 -8.10 4.65 -6.53
C PHE A 152 -7.79 4.25 -7.98
N SER A 153 -8.68 3.45 -8.60
CA SER A 153 -8.54 3.03 -10.00
C SER A 153 -8.82 4.18 -10.97
N ALA A 154 -8.36 4.05 -12.22
CA ALA A 154 -8.63 5.02 -13.28
C ALA A 154 -10.13 5.34 -13.44
N ALA A 155 -10.96 4.30 -13.35
CA ALA A 155 -12.42 4.41 -13.49
C ALA A 155 -13.08 5.31 -12.44
N LYS A 156 -12.49 5.41 -11.23
CA LYS A 156 -13.03 6.22 -10.12
C LYS A 156 -12.60 7.69 -10.17
N LEU A 157 -11.75 8.09 -11.12
CA LEU A 157 -11.22 9.46 -11.16
C LEU A 157 -12.33 10.51 -11.32
N HIS A 158 -13.16 10.39 -12.36
CA HIS A 158 -14.22 11.36 -12.64
C HIS A 158 -15.29 11.37 -11.55
N GLU A 159 -15.67 10.20 -11.03
CA GLU A 159 -16.62 10.07 -9.91
C GLU A 159 -16.11 10.82 -8.65
N ARG A 160 -14.84 10.61 -8.29
CA ARG A 160 -14.23 11.29 -7.14
C ARG A 160 -13.96 12.77 -7.39
N ALA A 161 -13.65 13.16 -8.63
CA ALA A 161 -13.51 14.57 -8.99
C ALA A 161 -14.83 15.32 -8.80
N LYS A 162 -15.93 14.71 -9.27
CA LYS A 162 -17.28 15.23 -9.07
C LYS A 162 -17.64 15.34 -7.58
N SER A 163 -17.26 14.36 -6.76
CA SER A 163 -17.56 14.39 -5.31
C SER A 163 -16.83 15.49 -4.54
N VAL A 164 -15.72 16.01 -5.05
CA VAL A 164 -15.03 17.19 -4.46
C VAL A 164 -15.39 18.51 -5.16
N GLY A 165 -16.33 18.48 -6.10
CA GLY A 165 -16.81 19.66 -6.83
C GLY A 165 -15.82 20.20 -7.86
N LEU A 166 -15.02 19.33 -8.48
CA LEU A 166 -14.16 19.70 -9.61
C LEU A 166 -14.97 19.70 -10.92
N PRO A 167 -14.78 20.70 -11.80
CA PRO A 167 -15.36 20.73 -13.14
C PRO A 167 -15.02 19.49 -13.98
N GLU A 168 -15.96 19.02 -14.80
CA GLU A 168 -15.82 17.80 -15.60
C GLU A 168 -14.78 17.95 -16.72
N ASP A 169 -14.63 19.15 -17.29
CA ASP A 169 -13.75 19.42 -18.43
C ASP A 169 -12.28 19.66 -18.06
N LEU A 170 -11.93 19.55 -16.77
CA LEU A 170 -10.55 19.78 -16.34
C LEU A 170 -9.59 18.76 -16.99
N PRO A 171 -8.39 19.21 -17.41
CA PRO A 171 -7.38 18.31 -17.99
C PRO A 171 -6.67 17.49 -16.90
N PHE A 172 -7.40 16.60 -16.23
CA PHE A 172 -6.90 15.82 -15.09
C PHE A 172 -5.63 15.03 -15.41
N GLN A 173 -5.55 14.43 -16.61
CA GLN A 173 -4.38 13.67 -17.03
C GLN A 173 -3.12 14.54 -17.02
N GLU A 174 -3.18 15.74 -17.61
CA GLU A 174 -2.05 16.66 -17.66
C GLU A 174 -1.68 17.18 -16.27
N LEU A 175 -2.70 17.57 -15.49
CA LEU A 175 -2.52 18.09 -14.14
C LEU A 175 -1.90 17.07 -13.18
N PHE A 176 -2.27 15.79 -13.29
CA PHE A 176 -1.80 14.75 -12.37
C PHE A 176 -0.54 14.02 -12.83
N THR A 177 -0.20 14.05 -14.12
CA THR A 177 1.04 13.45 -14.64
C THR A 177 2.25 14.37 -14.48
N CYS A 178 2.04 15.66 -14.21
CA CYS A 178 3.11 16.62 -13.99
C CYS A 178 3.99 16.23 -12.78
N ARG A 179 5.26 16.68 -12.77
CA ARG A 179 6.23 16.30 -11.72
C ARG A 179 5.86 16.83 -10.34
N GLN A 180 5.16 17.96 -10.27
CA GLN A 180 4.74 18.61 -9.02
C GLN A 180 3.46 18.00 -8.45
N SER A 181 2.77 17.15 -9.21
CA SER A 181 1.56 16.48 -8.76
C SER A 181 1.84 15.56 -7.55
N PRO A 182 0.98 15.60 -6.52
CA PRO A 182 1.02 14.65 -5.40
C PRO A 182 0.64 13.23 -5.83
N LEU A 183 0.00 13.08 -6.99
CA LEU A 183 -0.36 11.81 -7.58
C LEU A 183 0.63 11.41 -8.68
N MET A 184 0.62 10.13 -9.00
CA MET A 184 1.26 9.58 -10.18
C MET A 184 0.51 8.33 -10.67
N PRO A 185 0.69 7.94 -11.94
CA PRO A 185 0.18 6.67 -12.44
C PRO A 185 0.77 5.48 -11.65
N GLY A 186 -0.10 4.54 -11.29
CA GLY A 186 0.20 3.28 -10.64
C GLY A 186 -0.24 2.08 -11.50
N PRO A 187 -0.33 0.88 -10.90
CA PRO A 187 -0.79 -0.33 -11.59
C PRO A 187 -2.17 -0.15 -12.22
N ALA A 188 -2.39 -0.78 -13.39
CA ALA A 188 -3.67 -0.73 -14.13
C ALA A 188 -4.19 0.69 -14.39
N ALA A 189 -3.28 1.65 -14.64
CA ALA A 189 -3.58 3.07 -14.81
C ALA A 189 -4.29 3.74 -13.60
N GLY A 190 -4.27 3.10 -12.43
CA GLY A 190 -4.77 3.70 -11.21
C GLY A 190 -3.90 4.87 -10.73
N TRP A 191 -4.43 5.64 -9.79
CA TRP A 191 -3.76 6.81 -9.23
C TRP A 191 -3.25 6.48 -7.83
N VAL A 192 -1.94 6.70 -7.62
CA VAL A 192 -1.26 6.47 -6.34
C VAL A 192 -0.61 7.76 -5.86
N ARG A 193 -0.51 7.94 -4.54
CA ARG A 193 0.21 9.09 -3.99
C ARG A 193 1.70 8.89 -4.19
N ARG A 194 2.39 9.92 -4.66
CA ARG A 194 3.83 9.89 -4.92
C ARG A 194 4.65 9.58 -3.66
N SER A 195 4.22 10.10 -2.50
CA SER A 195 4.87 9.88 -1.21
C SER A 195 4.76 8.43 -0.69
N THR A 196 3.68 7.72 -1.06
CA THR A 196 3.40 6.34 -0.63
C THR A 196 3.21 5.40 -1.81
N LYS A 197 3.91 5.67 -2.92
CA LYS A 197 3.73 5.00 -4.23
C LYS A 197 3.63 3.49 -4.08
N GLY A 198 4.60 2.89 -3.38
CA GLY A 198 4.66 1.43 -3.28
C GLY A 198 3.45 0.86 -2.54
N THR A 199 3.02 1.47 -1.43
CA THR A 199 1.97 0.90 -0.58
C THR A 199 0.61 1.07 -1.25
N ASP A 200 0.42 2.21 -1.91
CA ASP A 200 -0.77 2.47 -2.71
C ASP A 200 -0.83 1.59 -3.97
N ALA A 201 0.31 1.32 -4.61
CA ALA A 201 0.39 0.37 -5.71
C ALA A 201 0.05 -1.06 -5.25
N ALA A 202 0.57 -1.48 -4.09
CA ALA A 202 0.25 -2.76 -3.47
C ALA A 202 -1.25 -2.87 -3.15
N PHE A 203 -1.85 -1.78 -2.63
CA PHE A 203 -3.29 -1.71 -2.35
C PHE A 203 -4.10 -1.93 -3.62
N LEU A 204 -3.84 -1.15 -4.68
CA LEU A 204 -4.59 -1.24 -5.94
C LEU A 204 -4.42 -2.60 -6.61
N TRP A 205 -3.21 -3.14 -6.62
CA TRP A 205 -2.97 -4.46 -7.19
C TRP A 205 -3.73 -5.55 -6.41
N LEU A 206 -3.67 -5.53 -5.09
CA LEU A 206 -4.37 -6.51 -4.26
C LEU A 206 -5.89 -6.39 -4.40
N ALA A 207 -6.42 -5.17 -4.46
CA ALA A 207 -7.84 -4.90 -4.72
C ALA A 207 -8.29 -5.48 -6.07
N ASN A 208 -7.45 -5.35 -7.11
CA ASN A 208 -7.75 -5.89 -8.43
C ASN A 208 -7.70 -7.44 -8.48
N GLU A 209 -6.74 -8.03 -7.77
CA GLU A 209 -6.61 -9.50 -7.68
C GLU A 209 -7.74 -10.15 -6.89
N ASN A 210 -8.31 -9.43 -5.91
CA ASN A 210 -9.40 -9.87 -5.04
C ASN A 210 -9.16 -11.21 -4.31
N HIS A 211 -7.89 -11.57 -4.08
CA HIS A 211 -7.48 -12.79 -3.38
C HIS A 211 -6.26 -12.54 -2.48
N PRO A 212 -6.06 -13.33 -1.40
CA PRO A 212 -4.85 -13.23 -0.59
C PRO A 212 -3.58 -13.52 -1.40
N ARG A 213 -2.53 -12.73 -1.18
CA ARG A 213 -1.26 -12.86 -1.92
C ARG A 213 -0.05 -12.81 -1.01
N SER A 214 1.02 -13.49 -1.40
CA SER A 214 2.29 -13.46 -0.66
C SER A 214 2.99 -12.12 -0.82
N SER A 215 3.86 -11.75 0.12
CA SER A 215 4.68 -10.54 0.00
C SER A 215 5.57 -10.56 -1.25
N ASP A 216 5.97 -11.74 -1.74
CA ASP A 216 6.81 -11.84 -2.95
C ASP A 216 6.03 -11.40 -4.18
N LYS A 217 4.79 -11.87 -4.33
CA LYS A 217 3.93 -11.50 -5.46
C LYS A 217 3.50 -10.04 -5.43
N ILE A 218 3.22 -9.52 -4.23
CA ILE A 218 2.89 -8.10 -4.08
C ILE A 218 4.12 -7.22 -4.39
N ALA A 219 5.32 -7.61 -3.93
CA ALA A 219 6.53 -6.84 -4.19
C ALA A 219 6.88 -6.79 -5.69
N GLU A 220 6.77 -7.93 -6.37
CA GLU A 220 6.96 -8.06 -7.81
C GLU A 220 6.00 -7.13 -8.58
N ALA A 221 4.70 -7.23 -8.28
CA ALA A 221 3.68 -6.46 -8.99
C ALA A 221 3.69 -4.95 -8.68
N ALA A 222 3.97 -4.57 -7.43
CA ALA A 222 4.02 -3.17 -7.01
C ALA A 222 5.37 -2.48 -7.34
N GLY A 223 6.34 -3.22 -7.91
CA GLY A 223 7.68 -2.72 -8.20
C GLY A 223 8.48 -2.35 -6.95
N TRP A 224 8.30 -3.11 -5.87
CA TRP A 224 8.97 -2.85 -4.59
C TRP A 224 10.37 -3.49 -4.56
N PRO A 225 11.42 -2.77 -4.12
CA PRO A 225 12.80 -3.25 -4.23
C PRO A 225 13.14 -4.44 -3.32
N SER A 226 12.40 -4.66 -2.23
CA SER A 226 12.63 -5.81 -1.34
C SER A 226 11.37 -6.30 -0.65
N LYS A 227 11.24 -7.63 -0.50
CA LYS A 227 10.19 -8.27 0.28
C LYS A 227 10.12 -7.77 1.72
N ARG A 228 11.28 -7.59 2.36
CA ARG A 228 11.36 -7.24 3.79
C ARG A 228 10.85 -5.83 4.06
N SER A 229 11.21 -4.86 3.21
CA SER A 229 10.73 -3.49 3.35
C SER A 229 9.25 -3.36 3.02
N LEU A 230 8.74 -4.10 2.02
CA LEU A 230 7.30 -4.20 1.77
C LEU A 230 6.58 -4.79 3.00
N HIS A 231 7.06 -5.92 3.53
CA HIS A 231 6.44 -6.59 4.66
C HIS A 231 6.25 -5.66 5.86
N GLU A 232 7.29 -4.90 6.23
CA GLU A 232 7.19 -3.93 7.33
C GLU A 232 6.31 -2.72 6.97
N ALA A 233 6.28 -2.28 5.71
CA ALA A 233 5.39 -1.21 5.26
C ALA A 233 3.91 -1.62 5.35
N LEU A 234 3.56 -2.80 4.84
CA LEU A 234 2.20 -3.35 4.91
C LEU A 234 1.78 -3.57 6.36
N ARG A 235 2.69 -4.03 7.24
CA ARG A 235 2.40 -4.25 8.66
C ARG A 235 2.03 -2.96 9.40
N ARG A 236 2.56 -1.81 8.98
CA ARG A 236 2.28 -0.50 9.59
C ARG A 236 1.03 0.17 9.02
N ASP A 237 0.53 -0.30 7.89
CA ASP A 237 -0.61 0.29 7.21
C ASP A 237 -1.89 -0.49 7.56
N GLY A 238 -2.80 0.17 8.27
CA GLY A 238 -4.05 -0.44 8.76
C GLY A 238 -5.01 -0.90 7.66
N ARG A 239 -4.75 -0.55 6.39
CA ARG A 239 -5.53 -1.04 5.24
C ARG A 239 -5.21 -2.49 4.88
N PHE A 240 -4.14 -3.07 5.43
CA PHE A 240 -3.74 -4.44 5.16
C PHE A 240 -3.83 -5.29 6.42
N ALA A 241 -4.19 -6.56 6.23
CA ALA A 241 -4.13 -7.58 7.26
C ALA A 241 -3.29 -8.77 6.79
N GLN A 242 -2.55 -9.38 7.71
CA GLN A 242 -1.75 -10.56 7.42
C GLN A 242 -2.48 -11.82 7.89
N LEU A 243 -2.75 -12.74 6.97
CA LEU A 243 -3.29 -14.06 7.29
C LEU A 243 -2.17 -14.96 7.81
N ARG A 244 -2.31 -15.43 9.04
CA ARG A 244 -1.45 -16.45 9.65
C ARG A 244 -2.11 -17.83 9.52
N PRO A 245 -1.34 -18.93 9.36
CA PRO A 245 0.13 -19.00 9.38
C PRO A 245 0.79 -18.72 8.02
N MET A 246 0.04 -18.65 6.91
CA MET A 246 0.61 -18.58 5.56
C MET A 246 1.46 -17.33 5.29
N GLY A 247 1.25 -16.26 6.04
CA GLY A 247 1.99 -15.01 5.88
C GLY A 247 1.57 -14.21 4.64
N THR A 248 0.44 -14.56 4.02
CA THR A 248 -0.19 -13.82 2.92
C THR A 248 -0.90 -12.58 3.44
N TRP A 249 -1.13 -11.62 2.56
CA TRP A 249 -1.77 -10.34 2.84
C TRP A 249 -3.12 -10.25 2.15
N VAL A 250 -4.05 -9.60 2.83
CA VAL A 250 -5.38 -9.23 2.36
C VAL A 250 -5.62 -7.74 2.65
N LEU A 251 -6.63 -7.16 2.02
CA LEU A 251 -7.13 -5.86 2.42
C LEU A 251 -8.05 -6.01 3.63
N SER A 252 -7.94 -5.08 4.57
CA SER A 252 -8.71 -5.09 5.83
C SER A 252 -10.22 -4.95 5.59
N GLU A 253 -10.62 -4.36 4.45
CA GLU A 253 -12.02 -4.19 4.05
C GLU A 253 -12.67 -5.47 3.52
N TRP A 254 -11.90 -6.54 3.28
CA TRP A 254 -12.46 -7.81 2.81
C TRP A 254 -13.16 -8.55 3.96
N GLU A 255 -14.47 -8.34 4.09
CA GLU A 255 -15.35 -8.94 5.11
C GLU A 255 -15.23 -10.46 5.20
N THR A 256 -15.03 -11.15 4.07
CA THR A 256 -14.84 -12.62 4.00
C THR A 256 -13.64 -13.12 4.80
N PHE A 257 -12.66 -12.26 5.05
CA PHE A 257 -11.52 -12.53 5.93
C PHE A 257 -11.59 -11.76 7.25
N GLY A 258 -12.52 -10.80 7.35
CA GLY A 258 -12.67 -9.80 8.40
C GLY A 258 -13.29 -10.29 9.71
N ASP A 259 -13.94 -11.45 9.73
CA ASP A 259 -14.59 -11.98 10.96
C ASP A 259 -13.84 -13.14 11.64
N ARG A 260 -12.58 -13.40 11.26
CA ARG A 260 -11.87 -14.62 11.67
C ARG A 260 -11.12 -14.49 12.99
N ARG A 261 -11.87 -14.44 14.09
CA ARG A 261 -11.47 -15.07 15.37
C ARG A 261 -12.24 -16.36 15.67
N GLN A 262 -12.99 -16.93 14.74
CA GLN A 262 -13.72 -18.18 15.00
C GLN A 262 -12.76 -19.33 15.34
N TYR A 263 -11.58 -19.38 14.71
CA TYR A 263 -10.57 -20.41 14.96
C TYR A 263 -9.21 -19.77 15.20
N SER A 264 -8.57 -20.15 16.31
CA SER A 264 -7.21 -19.75 16.68
C SER A 264 -6.13 -20.47 15.86
N SER A 265 -6.45 -21.59 15.22
CA SER A 265 -5.54 -22.36 14.37
C SER A 265 -6.23 -23.20 13.30
N ALA A 266 -5.49 -23.58 12.26
CA ALA A 266 -5.97 -24.52 11.23
C ALA A 266 -6.39 -25.88 11.80
N PHE A 267 -5.70 -26.32 12.86
CA PHE A 267 -6.02 -27.58 13.54
C PHE A 267 -7.38 -27.50 14.25
N GLU A 268 -7.70 -26.36 14.85
CA GLU A 268 -9.01 -26.13 15.47
C GLU A 268 -10.13 -26.16 14.43
N ALA A 269 -9.95 -25.47 13.31
CA ALA A 269 -10.89 -25.52 12.19
C ALA A 269 -11.07 -26.94 11.65
N LEU A 270 -9.98 -27.70 11.50
CA LEU A 270 -10.01 -29.09 11.05
C LEU A 270 -10.80 -29.99 12.01
N VAL A 271 -10.56 -29.86 13.31
CA VAL A 271 -11.31 -30.62 14.33
C VAL A 271 -12.80 -30.29 14.26
N GLU A 272 -13.16 -29.02 14.11
CA GLU A 272 -14.57 -28.61 14.03
C GLU A 272 -15.26 -29.16 12.77
N VAL A 273 -14.55 -29.16 11.63
CA VAL A 273 -15.03 -29.82 10.40
C VAL A 273 -15.32 -31.30 10.65
N LEU A 274 -14.40 -32.03 11.29
CA LEU A 274 -14.60 -33.45 11.60
C LEU A 274 -15.73 -33.69 12.63
N ARG A 275 -15.93 -32.77 13.58
CA ARG A 275 -17.05 -32.85 14.53
C ARG A 275 -18.40 -32.73 13.82
N GLU A 276 -18.53 -31.72 12.96
CA GLU A 276 -19.78 -31.44 12.26
C GLU A 276 -20.10 -32.44 11.14
N ARG A 277 -19.09 -32.84 10.35
CA ARG A 277 -19.28 -33.66 9.16
C ARG A 277 -19.04 -35.15 9.38
N GLY A 278 -18.36 -35.52 10.46
CA GLY A 278 -17.94 -36.91 10.70
C GLY A 278 -16.73 -37.32 9.85
N PRO A 279 -16.56 -38.63 9.60
CA PRO A 279 -15.44 -39.15 8.82
C PRO A 279 -15.40 -38.58 7.39
N LEU A 280 -14.23 -38.09 6.98
CA LEU A 280 -14.02 -37.50 5.65
C LEU A 280 -12.77 -38.05 4.95
N THR A 281 -12.78 -38.07 3.63
CA THR A 281 -11.55 -38.28 2.85
C THR A 281 -10.60 -37.08 3.00
N PHE A 282 -9.31 -37.26 2.66
CA PHE A 282 -8.34 -36.16 2.72
C PHE A 282 -8.77 -34.96 1.87
N ASP A 283 -9.26 -35.20 0.65
CA ASP A 283 -9.65 -34.12 -0.26
C ASP A 283 -10.84 -33.32 0.27
N GLN A 284 -11.88 -34.00 0.79
CA GLN A 284 -13.05 -33.36 1.39
C GLN A 284 -12.67 -32.59 2.65
N LEU A 285 -11.89 -33.21 3.54
CA LEU A 285 -11.41 -32.55 4.76
C LEU A 285 -10.57 -31.31 4.43
N ALA A 286 -9.71 -31.41 3.41
CA ALA A 286 -8.88 -30.31 2.97
C ALA A 286 -9.71 -29.17 2.39
N GLU A 287 -10.66 -29.47 1.51
CA GLU A 287 -11.54 -28.47 0.89
C GLU A 287 -12.37 -27.72 1.94
N GLU A 288 -13.05 -28.45 2.83
CA GLU A 288 -13.87 -27.88 3.91
C GLU A 288 -13.03 -27.07 4.90
N THR A 289 -11.85 -27.58 5.29
CA THR A 289 -10.96 -26.86 6.22
C THR A 289 -10.40 -25.59 5.57
N ILE A 290 -10.00 -25.63 4.30
CA ILE A 290 -9.49 -24.44 3.57
C ILE A 290 -10.58 -23.38 3.42
N GLY A 291 -11.82 -23.81 3.16
CA GLY A 291 -12.97 -22.92 3.10
C GLY A 291 -13.16 -22.12 4.40
N ARG A 292 -12.95 -22.77 5.56
CA ARG A 292 -13.11 -22.14 6.89
C ARG A 292 -11.86 -21.43 7.41
N TYR A 293 -10.68 -21.97 7.15
CA TYR A 293 -9.40 -21.45 7.60
C TYR A 293 -8.34 -21.64 6.48
N PRO A 294 -8.05 -20.61 5.68
CA PRO A 294 -7.21 -20.73 4.50
C PRO A 294 -5.78 -21.17 4.83
N VAL A 295 -5.44 -22.41 4.46
CA VAL A 295 -4.11 -23.01 4.58
C VAL A 295 -3.76 -23.86 3.36
N SER A 296 -2.50 -24.27 3.23
CA SER A 296 -2.13 -25.22 2.18
C SER A 296 -2.60 -26.64 2.54
N ARG A 297 -2.87 -27.47 1.52
CA ARG A 297 -3.13 -28.91 1.71
C ARG A 297 -2.01 -29.62 2.48
N SER A 298 -0.76 -29.18 2.30
CA SER A 298 0.38 -29.72 3.05
C SER A 298 0.29 -29.44 4.55
N TRP A 299 -0.18 -28.24 4.93
CA TRP A 299 -0.39 -27.88 6.33
C TRP A 299 -1.53 -28.69 6.97
N ILE A 300 -2.59 -28.96 6.21
CA ILE A 300 -3.66 -29.87 6.63
C ILE A 300 -3.10 -31.27 6.87
N ASN A 301 -2.29 -31.79 5.94
CA ASN A 301 -1.63 -33.08 6.12
C ASN A 301 -0.74 -33.12 7.38
N GLU A 302 -0.06 -32.02 7.71
CA GLU A 302 0.71 -31.93 8.95
C GLU A 302 -0.18 -32.01 10.21
N CYS A 303 -1.36 -31.38 10.18
CA CYS A 303 -2.35 -31.46 11.26
C CYS A 303 -2.83 -32.89 11.54
N LEU A 304 -2.79 -33.78 10.54
CA LEU A 304 -3.17 -35.19 10.68
C LEU A 304 -2.17 -36.01 11.50
N SER A 305 -0.96 -35.47 11.77
CA SER A 305 -0.01 -36.08 12.72
C SER A 305 -0.44 -35.92 14.20
N SER A 306 -1.56 -35.25 14.45
CA SER A 306 -2.08 -35.01 15.79
C SER A 306 -2.64 -36.28 16.40
N LYS A 307 -2.35 -36.52 17.68
CA LYS A 307 -2.91 -37.66 18.44
C LYS A 307 -4.44 -37.65 18.56
N ARG A 308 -5.09 -36.53 18.19
CA ARG A 308 -6.55 -36.37 18.22
C ARG A 308 -7.23 -36.81 16.93
N VAL A 309 -6.50 -36.98 15.84
CA VAL A 309 -7.02 -37.35 14.53
C VAL A 309 -6.48 -38.72 14.15
N GLY A 310 -7.35 -39.58 13.64
CA GLY A 310 -7.02 -40.94 13.27
C GLY A 310 -7.64 -41.32 11.93
N ARG A 311 -7.49 -42.58 11.57
CA ARG A 311 -8.18 -43.20 10.44
C ARG A 311 -9.20 -44.23 10.92
N THR A 312 -10.35 -44.24 10.28
CA THR A 312 -11.37 -45.28 10.42
C THR A 312 -10.95 -46.55 9.66
N GLU A 313 -11.65 -47.67 9.87
CA GLU A 313 -11.43 -48.92 9.13
C GLU A 313 -11.61 -48.73 7.62
N GLU A 314 -12.49 -47.82 7.21
CA GLU A 314 -12.74 -47.44 5.82
C GLU A 314 -11.68 -46.49 5.23
N GLY A 315 -10.65 -46.13 6.01
CA GLY A 315 -9.54 -45.28 5.57
C GLY A 315 -9.84 -43.78 5.55
N MET A 316 -11.01 -43.36 6.02
CA MET A 316 -11.38 -41.95 6.19
C MET A 316 -10.80 -41.36 7.47
N TYR A 317 -10.58 -40.05 7.50
CA TYR A 317 -10.12 -39.32 8.68
C TYR A 317 -11.28 -38.95 9.58
N ASP A 318 -11.14 -39.25 10.88
CA ASP A 318 -12.07 -38.82 11.92
C ASP A 318 -11.31 -38.60 13.24
N LEU A 319 -11.99 -38.15 14.27
CA LEU A 319 -11.43 -37.93 15.58
C LEU A 319 -11.22 -39.25 16.33
N VAL A 320 -10.09 -39.34 17.04
CA VAL A 320 -9.78 -40.51 17.88
C VAL A 320 -10.82 -40.69 18.99
N GLU A 321 -11.41 -39.58 19.48
CA GLU A 321 -12.51 -39.62 20.46
C GLU A 321 -13.79 -40.30 19.92
N ARG A 322 -13.92 -40.46 18.59
CA ARG A 322 -15.03 -41.17 17.91
C ARG A 322 -14.65 -42.58 17.45
N GLY A 323 -13.48 -43.09 17.85
CA GLY A 323 -13.03 -44.46 17.55
C GLY A 323 -12.06 -44.58 16.39
N ALA A 324 -11.60 -43.48 15.80
CA ALA A 324 -10.55 -43.52 14.78
C ALA A 324 -9.19 -43.94 15.37
N LEU A 325 -8.41 -44.73 14.64
CA LEU A 325 -7.09 -45.18 15.07
C LEU A 325 -6.03 -44.12 14.72
N ALA A 326 -5.35 -43.59 15.73
CA ALA A 326 -4.29 -42.61 15.54
C ALA A 326 -3.18 -43.18 14.63
N SER A 327 -2.81 -42.43 13.60
CA SER A 327 -1.74 -42.83 12.68
C SER A 327 -0.38 -42.42 13.22
N GLU A 328 0.59 -43.33 13.22
CA GLU A 328 1.99 -42.98 13.45
C GLU A 328 2.66 -42.57 12.13
N ASP A 329 3.56 -41.60 12.21
CA ASP A 329 4.44 -41.27 11.10
C ASP A 329 5.33 -42.46 10.71
N ARG A 330 5.50 -42.65 9.40
CA ARG A 330 6.55 -43.52 8.86
C ARG A 330 7.93 -42.93 9.16
N GLU A 331 8.94 -43.80 9.24
CA GLU A 331 10.33 -43.40 9.47
C GLU A 331 10.82 -42.43 8.36
N PRO A 332 11.22 -41.19 8.71
CA PRO A 332 11.78 -40.25 7.75
C PRO A 332 13.20 -40.65 7.29
N ARG A 333 13.76 -39.97 6.28
CA ARG A 333 15.18 -40.16 5.93
C ARG A 333 16.09 -39.52 6.99
N LYS A 334 17.11 -40.27 7.46
CA LYS A 334 18.14 -39.74 8.37
C LYS A 334 18.99 -38.66 7.66
N PRO A 335 19.11 -37.44 8.22
CA PRO A 335 19.98 -36.39 7.67
C PRO A 335 21.46 -36.63 7.96
N ASP A 336 22.34 -36.08 7.11
CA ASP A 336 23.79 -36.24 7.23
C ASP A 336 24.41 -35.52 8.44
N ASN A 337 23.71 -34.53 9.02
CA ASN A 337 24.17 -33.82 10.22
C ASN A 337 23.84 -34.55 11.53
N ILE A 338 23.34 -35.81 11.43
CA ILE A 338 23.01 -36.66 12.57
C ILE A 338 23.77 -37.98 12.46
N VAL A 339 24.50 -38.29 13.53
CA VAL A 339 25.21 -39.57 13.68
C VAL A 339 24.55 -40.34 14.81
N GLU A 340 24.35 -41.63 14.59
CA GLU A 340 23.84 -42.56 15.60
C GLU A 340 24.90 -43.65 15.81
N SER A 341 25.16 -44.00 17.07
CA SER A 341 26.05 -45.12 17.40
C SER A 341 25.50 -46.43 16.84
N PRO A 342 26.33 -47.43 16.47
CA PRO A 342 25.84 -48.72 15.99
C PRO A 342 24.87 -49.44 16.93
N SER A 343 25.01 -49.23 18.24
CA SER A 343 24.10 -49.77 19.27
C SER A 343 22.80 -48.96 19.45
N GLY A 344 22.65 -47.82 18.77
CA GLY A 344 21.49 -46.91 18.92
C GLY A 344 21.43 -46.14 20.26
N GLN A 345 22.43 -46.31 21.13
CA GLN A 345 22.46 -45.73 22.49
C GLN A 345 22.79 -44.24 22.53
N MET A 346 23.45 -43.72 21.49
CA MET A 346 23.84 -42.33 21.38
C MET A 346 23.45 -41.74 20.03
N ILE A 347 22.83 -40.56 20.06
CA ILE A 347 22.47 -39.78 18.87
C ILE A 347 23.13 -38.41 18.99
N ALA A 348 24.05 -38.11 18.08
CA ALA A 348 24.74 -36.83 18.01
C ALA A 348 24.18 -35.98 16.86
N VAL A 349 23.79 -34.75 17.17
CA VAL A 349 23.20 -33.80 16.20
C VAL A 349 24.08 -32.56 16.13
N ARG A 350 24.54 -32.21 14.94
CA ARG A 350 25.30 -30.98 14.70
C ARG A 350 24.36 -29.85 14.28
N LEU A 351 24.40 -28.75 15.03
CA LEU A 351 23.57 -27.56 14.84
C LEU A 351 24.45 -26.32 14.65
N ARG A 352 23.94 -25.32 13.93
CA ARG A 352 24.63 -24.03 13.73
C ARG A 352 24.13 -23.00 14.75
N VAL A 353 25.06 -22.28 15.35
CA VAL A 353 24.76 -21.20 16.30
C VAL A 353 24.40 -19.94 15.53
N GLY A 354 23.14 -19.54 15.60
CA GLY A 354 22.65 -18.26 15.08
C GLY A 354 22.40 -17.24 16.18
N SER A 355 22.07 -16.00 15.78
CA SER A 355 21.67 -14.93 16.71
C SER A 355 20.41 -15.29 17.52
N GLU A 356 19.53 -16.11 16.98
CA GLU A 356 18.31 -16.59 17.64
C GLU A 356 18.62 -17.53 18.82
N LEU A 357 19.52 -18.50 18.64
CA LEU A 357 19.99 -19.38 19.71
C LEU A 357 20.59 -18.59 20.87
N LEU A 358 21.47 -17.62 20.55
CA LEU A 358 22.13 -16.79 21.56
C LEU A 358 21.15 -15.89 22.33
N ARG A 359 19.98 -15.59 21.75
CA ARG A 359 18.89 -14.88 22.42
C ARG A 359 17.98 -15.80 23.24
N GLY A 360 18.11 -17.11 23.10
CA GLY A 360 17.34 -18.12 23.84
C GLY A 360 16.19 -18.74 23.05
N SER A 361 16.10 -18.48 21.74
CA SER A 361 15.11 -19.13 20.89
C SER A 361 15.44 -20.60 20.66
N SER A 362 14.42 -21.41 20.41
CA SER A 362 14.56 -22.80 20.00
C SER A 362 15.10 -22.91 18.57
N ILE A 363 15.81 -23.99 18.27
CA ILE A 363 16.36 -24.28 16.94
C ILE A 363 15.53 -25.38 16.30
N THR A 364 15.18 -25.23 15.02
CA THR A 364 14.50 -26.27 14.26
C THR A 364 15.39 -27.51 14.09
N VAL A 365 14.83 -28.69 14.34
CA VAL A 365 15.49 -29.99 14.16
C VAL A 365 14.79 -30.84 13.10
N SER A 366 15.44 -31.92 12.67
CA SER A 366 14.87 -32.81 11.65
C SER A 366 13.73 -33.67 12.21
N LYS A 367 12.76 -34.00 11.33
CA LYS A 367 11.66 -34.93 11.66
C LYS A 367 12.18 -36.32 12.06
N TRP A 368 13.30 -36.76 11.46
CA TRP A 368 13.92 -38.05 11.81
C TRP A 368 14.34 -38.11 13.28
N LEU A 369 14.96 -37.05 13.81
CA LEU A 369 15.41 -37.00 15.19
C LEU A 369 14.25 -37.19 16.17
N THR A 370 13.17 -36.41 15.98
CA THR A 370 11.98 -36.52 16.83
C THR A 370 11.30 -37.88 16.67
N TRP A 371 11.23 -38.42 15.45
CA TRP A 371 10.66 -39.74 15.19
C TRP A 371 11.44 -40.86 15.90
N ARG A 372 12.78 -40.82 15.80
CA ARG A 372 13.70 -41.81 16.39
C ARG A 372 13.65 -41.81 17.92
N LEU A 373 13.34 -40.66 18.51
CA LEU A 373 13.18 -40.46 19.96
C LEU A 373 11.77 -40.77 20.47
N GLY A 374 10.87 -41.27 19.62
CA GLY A 374 9.49 -41.64 20.01
C GLY A 374 8.49 -40.49 19.98
N LEU A 375 8.87 -39.29 19.55
CA LEU A 375 7.99 -38.13 19.38
C LEU A 375 7.21 -38.25 18.05
N ARG A 376 6.45 -39.33 17.89
CA ARG A 376 5.78 -39.71 16.62
C ARG A 376 4.43 -39.02 16.40
N GLN A 377 3.87 -38.41 17.45
CA GLN A 377 2.59 -37.70 17.41
C GLN A 377 2.75 -36.28 17.95
N VAL A 378 1.81 -35.38 17.61
CA VAL A 378 1.77 -34.02 18.17
C VAL A 378 0.57 -33.79 19.10
N PRO A 379 0.73 -32.98 20.16
CA PRO A 379 1.99 -32.47 20.72
C PRO A 379 2.74 -33.55 21.52
N SER A 380 4.07 -33.52 21.46
CA SER A 380 4.95 -34.36 22.29
C SER A 380 6.26 -33.64 22.62
N GLU A 381 6.85 -33.96 23.77
CA GLU A 381 8.17 -33.45 24.15
C GLU A 381 8.97 -34.48 24.93
N LYS A 382 10.31 -34.35 24.87
CA LYS A 382 11.24 -35.18 25.61
C LYS A 382 12.36 -34.31 26.20
N HIS A 383 12.67 -34.57 27.47
CA HIS A 383 13.65 -33.82 28.26
C HIS A 383 14.91 -34.67 28.42
N PHE A 384 16.07 -34.03 28.36
CA PHE A 384 17.36 -34.67 28.57
C PHE A 384 18.21 -33.86 29.55
N ALA A 385 18.56 -34.43 30.69
CA ALA A 385 19.38 -33.76 31.69
C ALA A 385 20.82 -33.60 31.20
N LEU A 386 21.38 -32.40 31.33
CA LEU A 386 22.78 -32.15 30.97
C LEU A 386 23.72 -32.74 32.03
N ARG A 387 24.70 -33.53 31.59
CA ARG A 387 25.62 -34.22 32.54
C ARG A 387 26.72 -33.31 33.10
N GLU A 388 27.22 -32.40 32.27
CA GLU A 388 28.36 -31.52 32.59
C GLU A 388 27.95 -30.07 32.87
N LEU A 389 26.67 -29.74 32.61
CA LEU A 389 26.13 -28.39 32.71
C LEU A 389 24.79 -28.43 33.47
N ALA A 390 24.39 -27.33 34.09
CA ALA A 390 23.09 -27.24 34.73
C ALA A 390 21.96 -27.05 33.70
N GLY A 391 20.85 -27.77 33.88
CA GLY A 391 19.62 -27.65 33.08
C GLY A 391 19.39 -28.82 32.13
N ASP A 392 18.33 -28.69 31.31
CA ASP A 392 17.88 -29.75 30.41
C ASP A 392 17.89 -29.29 28.95
N VAL A 393 18.09 -30.23 28.04
CA VAL A 393 17.80 -30.06 26.61
C VAL A 393 16.40 -30.57 26.35
N VAL A 394 15.52 -29.70 25.85
CA VAL A 394 14.13 -30.05 25.57
C VAL A 394 13.91 -30.16 24.07
N LEU A 395 13.54 -31.35 23.61
CA LEU A 395 13.05 -31.57 22.26
C LEU A 395 11.53 -31.55 22.26
N ARG A 396 10.95 -30.66 21.46
CA ARG A 396 9.51 -30.48 21.35
C ARG A 396 9.05 -30.65 19.91
N ARG A 397 7.92 -31.33 19.78
CA ARG A 397 7.19 -31.49 18.53
C ARG A 397 5.76 -30.99 18.69
N THR A 398 5.40 -30.02 17.87
CA THR A 398 4.05 -29.44 17.75
C THR A 398 3.66 -29.33 16.27
N THR A 399 2.41 -29.04 15.97
CA THR A 399 1.97 -28.82 14.58
C THR A 399 2.77 -27.68 13.95
N GLY A 400 3.56 -27.95 12.91
CA GLY A 400 4.38 -26.95 12.22
C GLY A 400 5.73 -26.66 12.85
N THR A 401 6.11 -27.28 13.97
CA THR A 401 7.37 -26.96 14.66
C THR A 401 8.00 -28.20 15.31
N LEU A 402 9.24 -28.47 14.91
CA LEU A 402 10.13 -29.49 15.43
C LEU A 402 11.36 -28.78 15.98
N ALA A 403 11.53 -28.71 17.30
CA ALA A 403 12.57 -27.85 17.85
C ALA A 403 13.31 -28.45 19.04
N VAL A 404 14.57 -28.05 19.18
CA VAL A 404 15.37 -28.23 20.38
C VAL A 404 15.55 -26.87 21.06
N SER A 405 15.40 -26.83 22.37
CA SER A 405 15.45 -25.60 23.17
C SER A 405 16.38 -25.75 24.37
N SER A 406 16.51 -24.66 25.15
CA SER A 406 17.37 -24.59 26.34
C SER A 406 18.88 -24.70 26.07
N LEU A 407 19.33 -24.40 24.85
CA LEU A 407 20.74 -24.46 24.45
C LEU A 407 21.55 -23.19 24.77
N ARG A 408 20.92 -22.09 25.18
CA ARG A 408 21.59 -20.79 25.38
C ARG A 408 22.64 -20.84 26.48
N ALA A 409 22.29 -21.39 27.64
CA ALA A 409 23.21 -21.46 28.79
C ALA A 409 24.46 -22.27 28.43
N ALA A 410 24.26 -23.40 27.75
CA ALA A 410 25.36 -24.24 27.27
C ALA A 410 26.20 -23.57 26.16
N ALA A 411 25.57 -22.83 25.26
CA ALA A 411 26.31 -22.07 24.24
C ALA A 411 27.17 -20.96 24.87
N GLN A 412 26.67 -20.31 25.92
CA GLN A 412 27.42 -19.28 26.67
C GLN A 412 28.58 -19.89 27.45
N SER A 413 28.36 -21.02 28.15
CA SER A 413 29.44 -21.70 28.90
C SER A 413 30.56 -22.20 28.00
N LEU A 414 30.24 -22.58 26.76
CA LEU A 414 31.20 -23.02 25.74
C LEU A 414 31.79 -21.87 24.91
N GLY A 415 31.49 -20.60 25.22
CA GLY A 415 32.06 -19.45 24.51
C GLY A 415 31.61 -19.32 23.03
N LEU A 416 30.48 -19.92 22.66
CA LEU A 416 30.02 -19.96 21.27
C LEU A 416 29.55 -18.58 20.78
N LYS A 417 29.93 -18.24 19.54
CA LYS A 417 29.47 -17.03 18.83
C LYS A 417 28.60 -17.39 17.62
N SER A 418 27.87 -16.40 17.10
CA SER A 418 27.12 -16.55 15.85
C SER A 418 28.06 -17.04 14.75
N GLY A 419 27.67 -18.11 14.06
CA GLY A 419 28.47 -18.80 13.05
C GLY A 419 29.20 -20.05 13.57
N CYS A 420 29.31 -20.25 14.89
CA CYS A 420 29.88 -21.48 15.45
C CYS A 420 28.97 -22.69 15.21
N GLN A 421 29.50 -23.88 15.48
CA GLN A 421 28.75 -25.14 15.48
C GLN A 421 28.69 -25.70 16.90
N ILE A 422 27.55 -26.28 17.24
CA ILE A 422 27.33 -26.97 18.51
C ILE A 422 26.89 -28.40 18.21
N VAL A 423 27.39 -29.35 19.00
CA VAL A 423 27.01 -30.76 18.90
C VAL A 423 26.24 -31.13 20.15
N VAL A 424 25.02 -31.61 19.98
CA VAL A 424 24.18 -32.13 21.06
C VAL A 424 24.21 -33.65 20.97
N VAL A 425 24.72 -34.31 22.00
CA VAL A 425 24.81 -35.78 22.10
C VAL A 425 23.73 -36.25 23.07
N LEU A 426 22.70 -36.90 22.55
CA LEU A 426 21.56 -37.42 23.30
C LEU A 426 21.77 -38.90 23.62
N ARG A 427 21.41 -39.31 24.84
CA ARG A 427 21.39 -40.70 25.31
C ARG A 427 19.95 -41.11 25.64
N PRO A 428 19.19 -41.65 24.68
CA PRO A 428 17.75 -41.89 24.83
C PRO A 428 17.37 -42.86 25.95
N GLU A 429 18.23 -43.81 26.29
CA GLU A 429 17.99 -44.81 27.35
C GLU A 429 18.11 -44.23 28.76
N HIS A 430 18.91 -43.18 28.92
CA HIS A 430 19.24 -42.60 30.23
C HIS A 430 18.64 -41.20 30.40
N ASP A 431 17.92 -40.69 29.39
CA ASP A 431 17.39 -39.33 29.33
C ASP A 431 18.43 -38.26 29.71
N THR A 432 19.67 -38.43 29.24
CA THR A 432 20.77 -37.47 29.44
C THR A 432 21.33 -36.93 28.13
N ALA A 433 21.93 -35.75 28.18
CA ALA A 433 22.60 -35.13 27.06
C ALA A 433 23.97 -34.53 27.43
N ASP A 434 24.87 -34.49 26.46
CA ASP A 434 26.08 -33.67 26.50
C ASP A 434 26.04 -32.64 25.38
N ILE A 435 26.63 -31.48 25.64
CA ILE A 435 26.76 -30.42 24.64
C ILE A 435 28.24 -30.13 24.45
N ARG A 436 28.69 -30.12 23.20
CA ARG A 436 30.09 -29.88 22.85
C ARG A 436 30.23 -28.80 21.78
N HIS A 437 31.37 -28.11 21.82
CA HIS A 437 31.78 -27.22 20.75
C HIS A 437 32.07 -28.04 19.47
N GLY A 438 31.42 -27.69 18.37
CA GLY A 438 31.45 -28.48 17.13
C GLY A 438 32.43 -27.99 16.07
N CYS A 439 33.02 -26.80 16.21
CA CYS A 439 33.93 -26.24 15.22
C CYS A 439 35.31 -26.91 15.20
N ILE A 440 35.93 -26.89 14.03
CA ILE A 440 37.38 -27.07 13.86
C ILE A 440 38.06 -25.75 14.25
N VAL A 441 39.13 -25.79 15.04
CA VAL A 441 39.81 -24.61 15.61
C VAL A 441 40.15 -23.55 14.54
N ALA A 442 40.68 -23.97 13.39
CA ALA A 442 41.05 -23.09 12.28
C ALA A 442 39.86 -22.36 11.61
N GLN A 443 38.63 -22.81 11.86
CA GLN A 443 37.40 -22.29 11.24
C GLN A 443 36.41 -21.77 12.28
N CYS A 444 36.85 -21.65 13.54
CA CYS A 444 36.00 -21.30 14.66
C CYS A 444 35.87 -19.78 14.80
N PRO A 445 34.66 -19.19 14.66
CA PRO A 445 34.47 -17.75 14.85
C PRO A 445 34.77 -17.25 16.27
N SER A 446 34.76 -18.12 17.28
CA SER A 446 35.15 -17.78 18.65
C SER A 446 36.66 -17.95 18.91
N GLY A 447 37.41 -18.61 18.03
CA GLY A 447 38.83 -18.92 18.22
C GLY A 447 39.12 -19.95 19.32
N GLN A 448 38.09 -20.62 19.83
CA GLN A 448 38.17 -21.57 20.95
C GLN A 448 37.78 -22.99 20.52
N ARG A 449 38.14 -23.99 21.35
CA ARG A 449 37.73 -25.39 21.22
C ARG A 449 36.83 -25.77 22.38
#